data_AF-A0A5N6R8X1-F1
#
_entry.id   AF-A0A5N6R8X1-F1
#
_cell.length_a   1.000
_cell.length_b   1.000
_cell.length_c   1.000
_cell.angle_alpha   90.00
_cell.angle_beta   90.00
_cell.angle_gamma   90.00
#
_symmetry.space_group_name_H-M   'P 1'
#
loop_
_entity.id
_entity.type
_entity.pdbx_description
1 polymer ?
#
loop_
_entity_poly.entity_id
_entity_poly.type
_entity_poly.pdbx_seq_one_letter_code
_entity_poly.pdbx_strand_id
1 'polypeptide(L)' 'MASLGGLGIVHSNLFAADQSSVVCFVESRRIPILSAPTFRAPSDRIHSLDDFESCPYVLVTQSGSASSHLLGKRSPRSN' A
#
# COMPACT_ATOMS: atom_id res chain seq x y z
N MET A 1 10.76 11.35 -13.58
CA MET A 1 11.36 10.43 -14.56
C MET A 1 10.33 9.45 -15.11
N ALA A 2 9.94 8.41 -14.36
CA ALA A 2 9.01 7.38 -14.87
C ALA A 2 7.55 7.83 -15.07
N SER A 3 7.09 8.82 -14.32
CA SER A 3 5.75 9.43 -14.49
C SER A 3 5.64 10.34 -15.72
N LEU A 4 6.77 10.73 -16.32
CA LEU A 4 6.86 11.58 -17.51
C LEU A 4 7.20 10.76 -18.77
N GLY A 5 7.05 9.43 -18.71
CA GLY A 5 7.37 8.53 -19.83
C GLY A 5 8.84 8.06 -19.91
N GLY A 6 9.69 8.43 -18.94
CA GLY A 6 11.09 7.96 -18.87
C GLY A 6 11.28 6.65 -18.09
N LEU A 7 12.54 6.28 -17.89
CA LEU A 7 12.98 5.17 -17.03
C LEU A 7 13.98 5.68 -15.99
N GLY A 8 13.98 5.10 -14.79
CA GLY A 8 15.01 5.33 -13.78
C GLY A 8 15.67 4.00 -13.41
N ILE A 9 16.99 4.02 -13.17
CA ILE A 9 17.76 2.87 -12.72
C ILE A 9 18.25 3.17 -11.30
N VAL A 10 18.00 2.25 -10.36
CA VAL A 10 18.49 2.37 -8.97
C VAL A 10 19.92 1.84 -8.93
N HIS A 11 20.87 2.67 -8.47
CA HIS A 11 22.27 2.25 -8.36
C HIS A 11 22.46 1.19 -7.27
N SER A 12 23.49 0.35 -7.40
CA SER A 12 23.78 -0.75 -6.46
C SER A 12 24.61 -0.36 -5.22
N ASN A 13 24.95 0.92 -5.05
CA ASN A 13 25.63 1.42 -3.86
C ASN A 13 24.68 1.55 -2.63
N LEU A 14 23.87 0.52 -2.41
CA LEU A 14 22.92 0.36 -1.30
C LEU A 14 22.93 -1.10 -0.89
N PHE A 15 22.54 -1.41 0.36
CA PHE A 15 22.28 -2.79 0.72
C PHE A 15 21.10 -3.34 -0.09
N ALA A 16 21.07 -4.65 -0.31
CA ALA A 16 20.04 -5.29 -1.12
C ALA A 16 18.61 -5.04 -0.60
N ALA A 17 18.45 -4.96 0.73
CA ALA A 17 17.17 -4.62 1.36
C ALA A 17 16.73 -3.18 1.05
N ASP A 18 17.66 -2.23 1.05
CA ASP A 18 17.36 -0.84 0.74
C ASP A 18 17.03 -0.69 -0.75
N GLN A 19 17.79 -1.34 -1.62
CA GLN A 19 17.52 -1.33 -3.06
C GLN A 19 16.14 -1.93 -3.39
N SER A 20 15.78 -3.06 -2.77
CA SER A 20 14.46 -3.68 -2.98
C SER A 20 13.34 -2.79 -2.45
N SER A 21 13.53 -2.13 -1.31
CA SER A 21 12.54 -1.17 -0.77
C SER A 21 12.27 -0.01 -1.74
N VAL A 22 13.32 0.52 -2.39
CA VAL A 22 13.18 1.58 -3.40
C VAL A 22 12.43 1.09 -4.63
N VAL A 23 12.73 -0.12 -5.11
CA VAL A 23 12.04 -0.73 -6.26
C VAL A 23 10.55 -0.95 -5.94
N CYS A 24 10.24 -1.59 -4.81
CA CYS A 24 8.86 -1.81 -4.36
C CYS A 24 8.10 -0.48 -4.22
N PHE A 25 8.74 0.57 -3.71
CA PHE A 25 8.13 1.89 -3.57
C PHE A 25 7.82 2.56 -4.92
N VAL A 26 8.68 2.39 -5.93
CA VAL A 26 8.43 2.95 -7.26
C VAL A 26 7.35 2.17 -8.00
N GLU A 27 7.39 0.84 -7.91
CA GLU A 27 6.40 -0.05 -8.55
C GLU A 27 5.02 0.12 -7.92
N SER A 28 4.97 0.28 -6.59
CA SER A 28 3.72 0.46 -5.86
C SER A 28 2.91 1.68 -6.27
N ARG A 29 3.58 2.72 -6.78
CA ARG A 29 2.96 3.95 -7.29
C ARG A 29 2.25 3.76 -8.65
N ARG A 30 2.56 2.69 -9.39
CA ARG A 30 1.96 2.42 -10.71
C ARG A 30 0.83 1.40 -10.66
N ILE A 31 0.74 0.57 -9.63
CA ILE A 31 -0.31 -0.43 -9.49
C ILE A 31 -1.42 0.17 -8.61
N PRO A 32 -2.50 0.74 -9.21
CA PRO A 32 -3.42 1.63 -8.48
C PRO A 32 -4.32 0.90 -7.48
N ILE A 33 -4.26 -0.44 -7.42
CA ILE A 33 -5.28 -1.27 -6.76
C ILE A 33 -4.68 -2.23 -5.71
N LEU A 34 -3.40 -2.63 -5.80
CA LEU A 34 -2.92 -3.80 -5.03
C LEU A 34 -1.42 -3.79 -4.66
N SER A 35 -0.75 -2.65 -4.66
CA SER A 35 0.70 -2.67 -4.44
C SER A 35 1.12 -3.01 -3.00
N ALA A 36 0.34 -2.58 -2.00
CA ALA A 36 0.49 -3.00 -0.60
C ALA A 36 -0.78 -2.67 0.22
N PRO A 37 -1.95 -3.26 -0.11
CA PRO A 37 -3.18 -2.93 0.60
C PRO A 37 -3.09 -3.34 2.08
N THR A 38 -3.44 -2.40 2.97
CA THR A 38 -3.58 -2.68 4.40
C THR A 38 -4.89 -3.42 4.64
N PHE A 39 -4.82 -4.57 5.34
CA PHE A 39 -5.98 -5.37 5.70
C PHE A 39 -6.32 -5.22 7.18
N ARG A 40 -7.62 -5.17 7.50
CA ARG A 40 -8.13 -5.06 8.87
C ARG A 40 -9.31 -5.99 9.10
N ALA A 41 -9.47 -6.45 10.33
CA ALA A 41 -10.63 -7.23 10.74
C ALA A 41 -11.84 -6.32 10.98
N PRO A 42 -13.08 -6.84 10.98
CA PRO A 42 -14.29 -6.03 11.21
C PRO A 42 -14.36 -5.47 12.63
N SER A 43 -13.68 -6.12 13.57
CA SER A 43 -13.54 -5.69 14.96
C SER A 43 -12.52 -4.57 15.16
N ASP A 44 -11.66 -4.32 14.18
CA ASP A 44 -10.61 -3.31 14.30
C ASP A 44 -11.22 -1.91 14.24
N ARG A 45 -10.72 -1.03 15.10
CA ARG A 45 -11.14 0.37 15.15
C ARG A 45 -10.14 1.25 14.41
N ILE A 46 -10.65 2.07 13.50
CA ILE A 46 -9.90 3.14 12.85
C ILE A 46 -10.07 4.39 13.71
N HIS A 47 -9.00 4.79 14.38
CA HIS A 47 -8.93 5.93 15.28
C HIS A 47 -8.39 7.19 14.60
N SER A 48 -7.55 7.03 13.57
CA SER A 48 -6.87 8.14 12.91
C SER A 48 -6.61 7.87 11.43
N LEU A 49 -6.08 8.89 10.74
CA LEU A 49 -5.59 8.71 9.37
C LEU A 49 -4.33 7.84 9.32
N ASP A 50 -3.58 7.73 10.41
CA ASP A 50 -2.36 6.92 10.46
C ASP A 50 -2.66 5.42 10.32
N ASP A 51 -3.90 4.99 10.63
CA ASP A 51 -4.34 3.60 10.48
C ASP A 51 -4.45 3.13 9.02
N PHE A 52 -4.46 4.09 8.07
CA PHE A 52 -4.45 3.84 6.63
C PHE A 52 -3.02 3.74 6.07
N GLU A 53 -1.99 3.97 6.90
CA GLU A 53 -0.58 4.00 6.51
C GLU A 53 -0.35 4.90 5.27
N SER A 54 0.40 4.41 4.28
CA SER A 54 0.60 5.10 2.99
C SER A 54 -0.51 4.80 1.96
N CYS A 55 -1.56 4.07 2.36
CA CYS A 55 -2.63 3.64 1.47
C CYS A 55 -3.83 4.60 1.51
N PRO A 56 -4.45 4.89 0.36
CA PRO A 56 -5.64 5.74 0.31
C PRO A 56 -6.92 5.06 0.83
N TYR A 57 -6.86 3.75 1.10
CA TYR A 57 -7.96 2.94 1.63
C TYR A 57 -7.42 1.73 2.39
N VAL A 58 -8.29 1.14 3.20
CA VAL A 58 -8.07 -0.12 3.91
C VAL A 58 -9.10 -1.14 3.44
N LEU A 59 -8.67 -2.38 3.24
CA LEU A 59 -9.55 -3.50 2.92
C LEU A 59 -9.97 -4.21 4.21
N VAL A 60 -11.28 -4.37 4.39
CA VAL A 60 -11.83 -5.08 5.55
C VAL A 60 -12.10 -6.50 5.15
N THR A 61 -11.41 -7.44 5.78
CA THR A 61 -11.57 -8.88 5.54
C THR A 61 -12.00 -9.59 6.82
N GLN A 62 -12.54 -10.80 6.70
CA GLN A 62 -13.14 -11.51 7.84
C GLN A 62 -12.17 -11.71 9.01
N SER A 63 -10.90 -12.00 8.75
CA SER A 63 -9.88 -12.20 9.79
C SER A 63 -8.82 -11.09 9.83
N GLY A 64 -8.92 -10.07 8.99
CA GLY A 64 -7.87 -9.06 8.80
C GLY A 64 -6.66 -9.52 8.00
N SER A 65 -6.68 -10.74 7.45
CA SER A 65 -5.67 -11.24 6.50
C SER A 65 -6.11 -11.03 5.05
N ALA A 66 -5.13 -10.86 4.16
CA ALA A 66 -5.29 -10.83 2.71
C ALA A 66 -5.94 -12.10 2.14
N SER A 67 -5.75 -13.24 2.80
CA SER A 67 -6.27 -14.55 2.36
C SER A 67 -7.73 -14.81 2.76
N SER A 68 -8.31 -13.97 3.61
CA SER A 68 -9.67 -14.16 4.13
C SER A 68 -10.71 -13.40 3.30
N HIS A 69 -11.98 -13.77 3.46
CA HIS A 69 -13.07 -13.21 2.66
C HIS A 69 -13.14 -11.69 2.78
N LEU A 70 -13.15 -10.98 1.64
CA LEU A 70 -13.29 -9.53 1.59
C LEU A 70 -14.73 -9.13 1.93
N LEU A 71 -14.88 -8.27 2.93
CA LEU A 71 -16.18 -7.79 3.40
C LEU A 71 -16.49 -6.38 2.88
N GLY A 72 -15.46 -5.57 2.65
CA GLY A 72 -15.62 -4.23 2.08
C GLY A 72 -14.34 -3.43 2.07
N LYS A 73 -14.46 -2.16 1.70
CA LYS A 73 -13.37 -1.18 1.75
C LYS A 73 -13.77 0.02 2.60
N ARG A 74 -12.81 0.61 3.30
CA ARG A 74 -12.95 1.93 3.94
C ARG A 74 -11.95 2.91 3.35
N SER A 75 -12.42 4.13 3.10
CA SER A 75 -11.60 5.26 2.70
C SER A 75 -11.78 6.40 3.70
N PRO A 76 -10.78 7.26 3.91
CA PRO A 76 -10.98 8.52 4.62
C PRO A 76 -12.09 9.31 3.94
N ARG A 77 -12.95 9.95 4.74
CA ARG A 77 -13.97 10.86 4.20
C ARG A 77 -13.28 12.19 3.88
N SER A 78 -13.22 12.56 2.60
CA SER A 78 -12.83 13.92 2.22
C SER A 78 -13.87 14.90 2.76
N ASN A 79 -13.43 15.91 3.51
CA ASN A 79 -14.23 17.12 3.72
C ASN A 79 -14.34 17.91 2.41
#